data_AF-A0A248VXM1-F1
#
_entry.id   AF-A0A248VXM1-F1
#
_cell.length_a   1.000
_cell.length_b   1.000
_cell.length_c   1.000
_cell.angle_alpha   90.00
_cell.angle_beta   90.00
_cell.angle_gamma   90.00
#
_symmetry.space_group_name_H-M   'P 1'
#
loop_
_entity.id
_entity.type
_entity.pdbx_description
1 polymer ?
#
loop_
_entity_poly.entity_id
_entity_poly.type
_entity_poly.pdbx_seq_one_letter_code
_entity_poly.pdbx_strand_id
1 'polypeptide(L)'
;MAPDELLQLFIVDGALPKNDLGHTPLDDFEHFCAYSGCNEGALGQGAFAFVRLAYVTASLGRRGYRWAPIDDELAKARANVGMLLRDHPPGTTADIAEYCVLYWDGDELAGAHLSADQPGTVDEPFDTDEVLPEIAEAVDDWLKSPVFTFRPSLLEWLKDAPPRDSAV
;
A
#
# COMPACT_ATOMS: atom_id res chain seq x y z
N MET A 1 -21.99 -23.10 -2.95
CA MET A 1 -21.23 -22.34 -1.94
C MET A 1 -21.99 -21.06 -1.71
N ALA A 2 -22.46 -20.84 -0.49
CA ALA A 2 -23.18 -19.62 -0.13
C ALA A 2 -22.19 -18.45 -0.02
N PRO A 3 -22.61 -17.20 -0.32
CA PRO A 3 -21.77 -16.01 -0.13
C PRO A 3 -21.28 -15.85 1.31
N ASP A 4 -22.03 -16.33 2.30
CA ASP A 4 -21.59 -16.42 3.70
C ASP A 4 -20.36 -17.33 3.89
N GLU A 5 -20.31 -18.47 3.19
CA GLU A 5 -19.16 -19.39 3.24
C GLU A 5 -17.92 -18.79 2.60
N LEU A 6 -18.09 -17.99 1.53
CA LEU A 6 -17.00 -17.23 0.92
C LEU A 6 -16.44 -16.17 1.87
N LEU A 7 -17.31 -15.51 2.64
CA LEU A 7 -16.90 -14.47 3.58
C LEU A 7 -16.03 -15.03 4.71
N GLN A 8 -16.30 -16.27 5.14
CA GLN A 8 -15.48 -16.98 6.14
C GLN A 8 -14.03 -17.21 5.69
N LEU A 9 -13.76 -17.29 4.38
CA LEU A 9 -12.39 -17.46 3.88
C LEU A 9 -11.51 -16.20 4.09
N PHE A 10 -12.13 -15.04 4.23
CA PHE A 10 -11.43 -13.77 4.46
C PHE A 10 -11.26 -13.44 5.94
N ILE A 11 -11.83 -14.25 6.83
CA ILE A 11 -11.69 -14.12 8.27
C ILE A 11 -10.49 -14.96 8.71
N VAL A 12 -9.32 -14.32 8.91
CA VAL A 12 -8.13 -14.98 9.47
C VAL A 12 -8.14 -14.78 10.99
N ASP A 13 -7.85 -15.84 11.76
CA ASP A 13 -7.90 -15.84 13.23
C ASP A 13 -9.24 -15.40 13.85
N GLY A 14 -10.34 -15.51 13.10
CA GLY A 14 -11.68 -15.17 13.59
C GLY A 14 -12.02 -13.68 13.55
N ALA A 15 -11.19 -12.83 12.92
CA ALA A 15 -11.48 -11.40 12.77
C ALA A 15 -11.14 -10.87 11.37
N LEU A 16 -11.85 -9.82 10.95
CA LEU A 16 -11.47 -9.00 9.80
C LEU A 16 -10.50 -7.89 10.24
N PRO A 17 -9.62 -7.42 9.34
CA PRO A 17 -8.74 -6.29 9.64
C PRO A 17 -9.56 -5.04 9.96
N LYS A 18 -8.99 -4.12 10.72
CA LYS A 18 -9.63 -2.86 11.13
C LYS A 18 -8.97 -1.68 10.43
N ASN A 19 -9.76 -0.69 10.08
CA ASN A 19 -9.27 0.58 9.55
C ASN A 19 -8.69 1.48 10.66
N ASP A 20 -8.19 2.67 10.28
CA ASP A 20 -7.60 3.66 11.21
C ASP A 20 -8.60 4.16 12.27
N LEU A 21 -9.90 3.97 12.05
CA LEU A 21 -10.98 4.29 12.98
C LEU A 21 -11.33 3.10 13.90
N GLY A 22 -10.67 1.95 13.73
CA GLY A 22 -10.90 0.72 14.48
C GLY A 22 -12.11 -0.09 14.01
N HIS A 23 -12.69 0.24 12.85
CA HIS A 23 -13.85 -0.44 12.27
C HIS A 23 -13.42 -1.56 11.32
N THR A 24 -14.14 -2.67 11.31
CA THR A 24 -13.99 -3.74 10.31
C THR A 24 -14.79 -3.43 9.04
N PRO A 25 -14.52 -4.11 7.90
CA PRO A 25 -15.31 -3.97 6.69
C PRO A 25 -16.79 -4.27 6.90
N LEU A 26 -17.09 -5.11 7.89
CA LEU A 26 -18.46 -5.40 8.30
C LEU A 26 -19.08 -4.22 9.04
N ASP A 27 -18.36 -3.57 9.96
CA ASP A 27 -18.85 -2.40 10.68
C ASP A 27 -19.14 -1.23 9.71
N ASP A 28 -18.24 -0.96 8.75
CA ASP A 28 -18.48 0.08 7.74
C ASP A 28 -19.58 -0.32 6.73
N PHE A 29 -19.74 -1.61 6.45
CA PHE A 29 -20.86 -2.09 5.65
C PHE A 29 -22.20 -1.85 6.35
N GLU A 30 -22.29 -2.09 7.66
CA GLU A 30 -23.48 -1.77 8.45
C GLU A 30 -23.77 -0.27 8.45
N HIS A 31 -22.72 0.57 8.57
CA HIS A 31 -22.86 2.02 8.46
C HIS A 31 -23.35 2.45 7.07
N PHE A 32 -22.79 1.87 6.01
CA PHE A 32 -23.24 2.09 4.63
C PHE A 32 -24.70 1.71 4.45
N CYS A 33 -25.13 0.57 4.99
CA CYS A 33 -26.53 0.13 4.95
C CYS A 33 -27.47 1.11 5.66
N ALA A 34 -27.08 1.61 6.84
CA ALA A 34 -27.85 2.60 7.58
C ALA A 34 -27.98 3.93 6.82
N TYR A 35 -26.92 4.36 6.12
CA TYR A 35 -26.90 5.61 5.37
C TYR A 35 -27.59 5.52 4.00
N SER A 36 -27.34 4.45 3.25
CA SER A 36 -27.88 4.25 1.89
C SER A 36 -29.30 3.67 1.86
N GLY A 37 -29.79 3.14 2.98
CA GLY A 37 -31.04 2.40 3.06
C GLY A 37 -30.95 0.98 2.49
N CYS A 38 -29.75 0.51 2.14
CA CYS A 38 -29.51 -0.87 1.71
C CYS A 38 -29.86 -1.84 2.85
N ASN A 39 -30.94 -2.61 2.70
CA ASN A 39 -31.39 -3.56 3.72
C ASN A 39 -31.91 -4.86 3.09
N GLU A 40 -31.92 -5.91 3.90
CA GLU A 40 -32.33 -7.24 3.46
C GLU A 40 -33.79 -7.31 2.99
N GLY A 41 -34.69 -6.53 3.59
CA GLY A 41 -36.10 -6.49 3.19
C GLY A 41 -36.33 -5.94 1.79
N ALA A 42 -35.45 -5.05 1.32
CA ALA A 42 -35.54 -4.45 -0.01
C ALA A 42 -34.87 -5.30 -1.10
N LEU A 43 -33.81 -6.03 -0.77
CA LEU A 43 -32.97 -6.76 -1.73
C LEU A 43 -33.24 -8.29 -1.73
N GLY A 44 -33.76 -8.82 -0.63
CA GLY A 44 -33.85 -10.25 -0.36
C GLY A 44 -32.52 -10.82 0.17
N GLN A 45 -32.63 -11.86 1.00
CA GLN A 45 -31.52 -12.48 1.75
C GLN A 45 -30.30 -12.81 0.87
N GLY A 46 -30.52 -13.46 -0.28
CA GLY A 46 -29.44 -13.87 -1.16
C GLY A 46 -28.69 -12.69 -1.79
N ALA A 47 -29.41 -11.69 -2.30
CA ALA A 47 -28.79 -10.52 -2.92
C ALA A 47 -28.05 -9.66 -1.88
N PHE A 48 -28.63 -9.52 -0.68
CA PHE A 48 -27.99 -8.81 0.42
C PHE A 48 -26.66 -9.45 0.83
N ALA A 49 -26.59 -10.79 0.89
CA ALA A 49 -25.37 -11.51 1.20
C ALA A 49 -24.27 -11.34 0.12
N PHE A 50 -24.65 -11.26 -1.16
CA PHE A 50 -23.71 -10.95 -2.25
C PHE A 50 -23.21 -9.51 -2.20
N VAL A 51 -24.07 -8.54 -1.89
CA VAL A 51 -23.68 -7.14 -1.73
C VAL A 51 -22.70 -7.00 -0.57
N ARG A 52 -22.97 -7.66 0.57
CA ARG A 52 -22.06 -7.69 1.72
C ARG A 52 -20.70 -8.31 1.34
N LEU A 53 -20.70 -9.45 0.64
CA LEU A 53 -19.47 -10.09 0.19
C LEU A 53 -18.66 -9.17 -0.73
N ALA A 54 -19.31 -8.59 -1.75
CA ALA A 54 -18.66 -7.69 -2.70
C ALA A 54 -18.11 -6.43 -2.02
N TYR A 55 -18.83 -5.88 -1.05
CA TYR A 55 -18.37 -4.72 -0.29
C TYR A 55 -17.13 -5.06 0.55
N VAL A 56 -17.17 -6.17 1.30
CA VAL A 56 -16.06 -6.62 2.14
C VAL A 56 -14.82 -6.92 1.28
N THR A 57 -14.96 -7.67 0.19
CA THR A 57 -13.81 -8.00 -0.68
C THR A 57 -13.23 -6.77 -1.38
N ALA A 58 -14.08 -5.84 -1.84
CA ALA A 58 -13.62 -4.57 -2.40
C ALA A 58 -12.94 -3.68 -1.35
N SER A 59 -13.35 -3.78 -0.08
CA SER A 59 -12.78 -3.01 1.03
C SER A 59 -11.43 -3.57 1.46
N LEU A 60 -11.25 -4.89 1.45
CA LEU A 60 -9.97 -5.54 1.76
C LEU A 60 -8.86 -5.20 0.75
N GLY A 61 -9.21 -4.87 -0.50
CA GLY A 61 -8.26 -4.36 -1.50
C GLY A 61 -7.97 -2.86 -1.40
N ARG A 62 -8.62 -2.13 -0.47
CA ARG A 62 -8.36 -0.69 -0.27
C ARG A 62 -7.36 -0.51 0.87
N ARG A 63 -6.44 0.45 0.67
CA ARG A 63 -5.40 0.90 1.63
C ARG A 63 -5.88 1.14 3.07
N GLY A 64 -7.19 1.31 3.29
CA GLY A 64 -7.80 1.56 4.60
C GLY A 64 -8.09 0.32 5.45
N TYR A 65 -8.00 -0.92 4.94
CA TYR A 65 -8.27 -2.15 5.71
C TYR A 65 -7.02 -2.97 5.97
N ARG A 66 -6.03 -2.32 6.57
CA ARG A 66 -4.75 -2.94 6.90
C ARG A 66 -4.85 -3.83 8.14
N TRP A 67 -4.18 -4.98 8.08
CA TRP A 67 -3.97 -5.85 9.23
C TRP A 67 -2.99 -5.18 10.19
N ALA A 68 -3.49 -4.26 11.02
CA ALA A 68 -2.67 -3.42 11.89
C ALA A 68 -1.66 -2.54 11.08
N PRO A 69 -1.11 -1.46 11.68
CA PRO A 69 -0.18 -0.63 10.94
C PRO A 69 1.03 -1.48 10.59
N ILE A 70 1.70 -1.12 9.50
CA ILE A 70 3.15 -1.31 9.38
C ILE A 70 3.74 -1.27 10.80
N ASP A 71 4.45 -2.33 11.20
CA ASP A 71 5.12 -2.41 12.50
C ASP A 71 5.70 -1.03 12.85
N ASP A 72 5.46 -0.52 14.06
CA ASP A 72 5.91 0.83 14.49
C ASP A 72 7.38 1.07 14.11
N GLU A 73 8.18 0.00 14.08
CA GLU A 73 9.55 -0.04 13.60
C GLU A 73 9.69 0.21 12.09
N LEU A 74 8.90 -0.45 11.26
CA LEU A 74 8.89 -0.26 9.80
C LEU A 74 8.31 1.11 9.40
N ALA A 75 7.39 1.67 10.18
CA ALA A 75 6.88 3.02 9.97
C ALA A 75 7.97 4.07 10.27
N LYS A 76 8.73 3.85 11.36
CA LYS A 76 9.93 4.63 11.67
C LYS A 76 11.01 4.45 10.61
N ALA A 77 11.22 3.23 10.11
CA ALA A 77 12.20 2.97 9.05
C ALA A 77 11.82 3.72 7.77
N ARG A 78 10.56 3.66 7.34
CA ARG A 78 10.02 4.44 6.21
C ARG A 78 10.25 5.93 6.41
N ALA A 79 9.91 6.46 7.59
CA ALA A 79 10.11 7.88 7.90
C ALA A 79 11.59 8.28 7.88
N ASN A 80 12.48 7.44 8.41
CA ASN A 80 13.92 7.68 8.41
C ASN A 80 14.50 7.70 6.99
N VAL A 81 14.15 6.71 6.16
CA VAL A 81 14.58 6.66 4.76
C VAL A 81 14.06 7.89 3.99
N GLY A 82 12.79 8.25 4.19
CA GLY A 82 12.18 9.44 3.61
C GLY A 82 12.89 10.72 4.01
N MET A 83 13.20 10.91 5.30
CA MET A 83 13.97 12.07 5.78
C MET A 83 15.35 12.14 5.12
N LEU A 84 16.07 11.03 5.05
CA LEU A 84 17.40 10.99 4.44
C LEU A 84 17.36 11.34 2.95
N LEU A 85 16.41 10.79 2.20
CA LEU A 85 16.29 11.03 0.76
C LEU A 85 15.76 12.43 0.43
N ARG A 86 14.95 13.03 1.31
CA ARG A 86 14.40 14.37 1.11
C ARG A 86 15.49 15.46 1.07
N ASP A 87 16.60 15.27 1.79
CA ASP A 87 17.74 16.18 1.78
C ASP A 87 18.66 16.02 0.55
N HIS A 88 18.40 15.00 -0.29
CA HIS A 88 19.15 14.73 -1.51
C HIS A 88 18.50 15.35 -2.76
N PRO A 89 19.28 15.61 -3.83
CA PRO A 89 18.74 16.08 -5.09
C PRO A 89 17.76 15.05 -5.70
N PRO A 90 16.74 15.51 -6.44
CA PRO A 90 15.82 14.62 -7.13
C PRO A 90 16.57 13.70 -8.10
N GLY A 91 16.16 12.44 -8.16
CA GLY A 91 16.87 11.37 -8.88
C GLY A 91 17.88 10.60 -8.02
N THR A 92 18.00 10.90 -6.72
CA THR A 92 18.75 10.05 -5.79
C THR A 92 17.89 8.90 -5.28
N THR A 93 18.46 7.70 -5.27
CA THR A 93 17.85 6.47 -4.74
C THR A 93 18.61 5.94 -3.54
N ALA A 94 17.87 5.35 -2.61
CA ALA A 94 18.38 4.44 -1.59
C ALA A 94 18.37 3.02 -2.15
N ASP A 95 19.56 2.43 -2.26
CA ASP A 95 19.72 1.08 -2.80
C ASP A 95 19.53 0.04 -1.69
N ILE A 96 18.28 -0.36 -1.46
CA ILE A 96 17.93 -1.29 -0.38
C ILE A 96 18.33 -2.72 -0.75
N ALA A 97 18.09 -3.13 -1.99
CA ALA A 97 18.50 -4.43 -2.51
C ALA A 97 18.93 -4.33 -3.97
N GLU A 98 19.51 -5.40 -4.51
CA GLU A 98 20.04 -5.43 -5.89
C GLU A 98 18.97 -5.17 -6.96
N TYR A 99 17.70 -5.42 -6.65
CA TYR A 99 16.55 -5.26 -7.55
C TYR A 99 15.53 -4.23 -7.07
N CYS A 100 15.75 -3.60 -5.92
CA CYS A 100 14.77 -2.77 -5.24
C CYS A 100 15.39 -1.48 -4.71
N VAL A 101 14.85 -0.35 -5.15
CA VAL A 101 15.31 0.97 -4.73
C VAL A 101 14.15 1.80 -4.20
N LEU A 102 14.45 2.62 -3.19
CA LEU A 102 13.52 3.61 -2.66
C LEU A 102 13.98 5.01 -3.08
N TYR A 103 13.04 5.91 -3.31
CA TYR A 103 13.34 7.27 -3.74
C TYR A 103 12.34 8.26 -3.17
N TRP A 104 12.76 9.53 -3.13
CA TRP A 104 11.87 10.63 -2.79
C TRP A 104 11.25 11.19 -4.07
N ASP A 105 9.93 11.17 -4.18
CA ASP A 105 9.24 11.66 -5.38
C ASP A 105 8.95 13.17 -5.34
N GLY A 106 9.16 13.80 -4.18
CA GLY A 106 8.87 15.22 -3.93
C GLY A 106 7.91 15.43 -2.77
N ASP A 107 7.02 14.47 -2.53
CA ASP A 107 5.98 14.53 -1.48
C ASP A 107 6.08 13.36 -0.50
N GLU A 108 6.34 12.15 -1.00
CA GLU A 108 6.43 10.94 -0.20
C GLU A 108 7.58 10.01 -0.61
N LEU A 109 7.82 9.01 0.24
CA LEU A 109 8.73 7.92 -0.08
C LEU A 109 8.03 6.95 -1.02
N ALA A 110 8.59 6.79 -2.21
CA ALA A 110 8.16 5.84 -3.23
C ALA A 110 9.22 4.75 -3.45
N GLY A 111 8.81 3.66 -4.10
CA GLY A 111 9.68 2.53 -4.42
C GLY A 111 9.59 2.14 -5.89
N ALA A 112 10.68 1.60 -6.43
CA ALA A 112 10.70 1.03 -7.77
C ALA A 112 11.70 -0.12 -7.91
N HIS A 113 11.39 -1.02 -8.84
CA HIS A 113 12.28 -2.10 -9.24
C HIS A 113 13.32 -1.62 -10.24
N LEU A 114 14.51 -2.22 -10.16
CA LEU A 114 15.54 -2.03 -11.16
C LEU A 114 15.35 -3.00 -12.32
N SER A 115 15.63 -2.54 -13.53
CA SER A 115 15.58 -3.34 -14.73
C SER A 115 16.63 -4.46 -14.68
N ALA A 116 16.22 -5.69 -14.95
CA ALA A 116 17.13 -6.83 -15.06
C ALA A 116 18.02 -6.75 -16.31
N ASP A 117 17.51 -6.13 -17.39
CA ASP A 117 18.21 -5.97 -18.66
C ASP A 117 19.17 -4.77 -18.67
N GLN A 118 18.87 -3.74 -17.86
CA GLN A 118 19.67 -2.53 -17.77
C GLN A 118 20.05 -2.24 -16.31
N PRO A 119 21.24 -2.68 -15.85
CA PRO A 119 21.68 -2.46 -14.49
C PRO A 119 21.82 -0.96 -14.26
N GLY A 120 21.15 -0.44 -13.24
CA GLY A 120 21.14 1.00 -12.98
C GLY A 120 19.81 1.69 -13.32
N THR A 121 19.01 1.10 -14.21
CA THR A 121 17.79 1.70 -14.75
C THR A 121 16.59 1.34 -13.87
N VAL A 122 15.78 2.35 -13.54
CA VAL A 122 14.52 2.14 -12.86
C VAL A 122 13.46 1.71 -13.87
N ASP A 123 12.69 0.69 -13.54
CA ASP A 123 11.78 0.00 -14.47
C ASP A 123 10.31 0.18 -14.07
N GLU A 124 9.88 -0.43 -12.96
CA GLU A 124 8.47 -0.46 -12.53
C GLU A 124 8.30 0.09 -11.10
N PRO A 125 7.31 0.98 -10.85
CA PRO A 125 7.05 1.47 -9.51
C PRO A 125 6.28 0.40 -8.73
N PHE A 126 6.56 0.28 -7.45
CA PHE A 126 5.81 -0.61 -6.57
C PHE A 126 5.22 0.13 -5.38
N ASP A 127 4.16 -0.43 -4.80
CA ASP A 127 3.61 0.10 -3.57
C ASP A 127 4.55 -0.22 -2.40
N THR A 128 5.16 0.83 -1.85
CA THR A 128 6.11 0.73 -0.74
C THR A 128 5.44 0.13 0.48
N ASP A 129 4.13 0.32 0.65
CA ASP A 129 3.33 -0.25 1.72
C ASP A 129 3.13 -1.77 1.60
N GLU A 130 3.26 -2.33 0.40
CA GLU A 130 3.20 -3.79 0.15
C GLU A 130 4.58 -4.44 0.23
N VAL A 131 5.60 -3.79 -0.31
CA VAL A 131 6.96 -4.37 -0.44
C VAL A 131 7.81 -4.16 0.81
N LEU A 132 7.67 -3.03 1.52
CA LEU A 132 8.45 -2.75 2.74
C LEU A 132 8.51 -3.89 3.77
N PRO A 133 7.41 -4.59 4.11
CA PRO A 133 7.48 -5.70 5.06
C PRO A 133 8.36 -6.87 4.56
N GLU A 134 8.43 -7.09 3.26
CA GLU A 134 9.30 -8.13 2.68
C GLU A 134 10.78 -7.74 2.70
N ILE A 135 11.07 -6.44 2.57
CA ILE A 135 12.45 -5.89 2.57
C ILE A 135 12.85 -5.23 3.89
N ALA A 136 12.08 -5.42 4.97
CA ALA A 136 12.27 -4.69 6.23
C ALA A 136 13.67 -4.90 6.84
N GLU A 137 14.18 -6.13 6.81
CA GLU A 137 15.54 -6.46 7.26
C GLU A 137 16.61 -5.76 6.41
N ALA A 138 16.42 -5.72 5.10
CA ALA A 138 17.33 -5.03 4.17
C ALA A 138 17.30 -3.51 4.39
N VAL A 139 16.14 -2.94 4.73
CA VAL A 139 16.03 -1.52 5.11
C VAL A 139 16.78 -1.25 6.41
N ASP A 140 16.66 -2.11 7.42
CA ASP A 140 17.39 -1.95 8.69
C ASP A 140 18.91 -2.07 8.50
N ASP A 141 19.38 -3.00 7.67
CA ASP A 141 20.79 -3.11 7.31
C ASP A 141 21.27 -1.87 6.54
N TRP A 142 20.50 -1.41 5.56
CA TRP A 142 20.80 -0.20 4.80
C TRP A 142 20.84 1.04 5.71
N LEU A 143 19.94 1.16 6.70
CA LEU A 143 19.95 2.28 7.65
C LEU A 143 21.23 2.33 8.50
N LYS A 144 21.90 1.19 8.73
CA LYS A 144 23.21 1.14 9.42
C LYS A 144 24.35 1.63 8.54
N SER A 145 24.24 1.47 7.23
CA SER A 145 25.26 1.89 6.26
C SER A 145 24.59 2.43 4.98
N PRO A 146 24.02 3.64 5.02
CA PRO A 146 23.18 4.15 3.94
C PRO A 146 24.01 4.42 2.68
N VAL A 147 23.60 3.78 1.58
CA VAL A 147 24.17 3.95 0.25
C VAL A 147 23.18 4.67 -0.65
N PHE A 148 23.61 5.81 -1.19
CA PHE A 148 22.83 6.62 -2.11
C PHE A 148 23.45 6.59 -3.50
N THR A 149 22.62 6.36 -4.51
CA THR A 149 23.03 6.39 -5.91
C THR A 149 22.20 7.41 -6.67
N PHE A 150 22.86 8.23 -7.49
CA PHE A 150 22.17 9.13 -8.40
C PHE A 150 21.82 8.39 -9.71
N ARG A 151 20.54 8.34 -10.05
CA ARG A 151 20.01 7.64 -11.22
C ARG A 151 19.34 8.63 -12.19
N PRO A 152 19.98 8.91 -13.34
CA PRO A 152 19.40 9.78 -14.36
C PRO A 152 18.04 9.28 -14.87
N SER A 153 17.88 7.95 -14.98
CA SER A 153 16.63 7.30 -15.38
C SER A 153 15.45 7.67 -14.46
N LEU A 154 15.69 7.71 -13.15
CA LEU A 154 14.68 8.17 -12.19
C LEU A 154 14.38 9.66 -12.36
N LEU A 155 15.40 10.49 -12.56
CA LEU A 155 15.20 11.92 -12.76
C LEU A 155 14.38 12.22 -14.03
N GLU A 156 14.61 11.49 -15.11
CA GLU A 156 13.79 11.60 -16.32
C GLU A 156 12.36 11.16 -16.06
N TRP A 157 12.17 10.08 -15.30
CA TRP A 157 10.84 9.60 -14.95
C TRP A 157 10.05 10.59 -14.08
N LEU A 158 10.68 11.18 -13.06
CA LEU A 158 10.07 12.22 -12.22
C LEU A 158 9.68 13.48 -13.00
N LYS A 159 10.37 13.77 -14.13
CA LYS A 159 10.04 14.89 -15.01
C LYS A 159 8.90 14.58 -15.98
N ASP A 160 8.78 13.33 -16.40
CA ASP A 160 7.73 12.87 -17.33
C ASP A 160 6.42 12.53 -16.60
N ALA A 161 6.49 12.30 -15.29
CA ALA A 161 5.31 12.08 -14.46
C ALA A 161 4.33 13.27 -14.59
N PRO A 162 3.05 13.02 -14.97
CA PRO A 162 2.06 14.08 -15.05
C PRO A 162 1.89 14.75 -13.67
N PRO A 163 1.65 16.07 -13.60
CA PRO A 163 1.34 16.73 -12.35
C PRO A 163 0.12 16.05 -11.73
N ARG A 164 0.25 15.59 -10.47
CA ARG A 164 -0.73 14.76 -9.76
C ARG A 164 -2.01 15.51 -9.32
N ASP A 165 -2.47 16.45 -10.13
CA ASP A 165 -3.74 17.15 -9.97
C ASP A 165 -4.59 16.92 -11.23
N SER A 166 -5.00 15.67 -11.45
CA SER A 166 -6.05 15.27 -12.40
C SER A 166 -6.48 13.83 -12.15
N ALA A 167 -7.04 13.58 -10.97
CA ALA A 167 -7.96 12.47 -10.75
C ALA A 167 -9.17 13.03 -9.99
N VAL A 168 -10.00 13.79 -10.73
CA VAL A 168 -11.39 14.12 -10.37
C VAL A 168 -12.26 12.91 -10.68
#